data_AF-A0AAX4HFE2-F1
#
_entry.id   AF-A0AAX4HFE2-F1
#
_cell.length_a   1.000
_cell.length_b   1.000
_cell.length_c   1.000
_cell.angle_alpha   90.00
_cell.angle_beta   90.00
_cell.angle_gamma   90.00
#
_symmetry.space_group_name_H-M   'P 1'
#
loop_
_entity.id
_entity.type
_entity.pdbx_description
1 polymer ?
#
loop_
_entity_poly.entity_id
_entity_poly.type
_entity_poly.pdbx_seq_one_letter_code
_entity_poly.pdbx_strand_id
1 'polypeptide(L)'
;MIPHILLATAVALSYVAAIRINIPVLLRAADRSDPAVIRYRMTRILFLCVFLFVTLPLILLYGLNSYELPWEVIKQFGIVPGYTVNGDFGEDSVNVLRYIGIMCVLYMGPIAHYIFNESQSVLNDFFFSFLVLTGVRDHIFAPITEEFVYRAGVIATLKPVLTNSQIMRWLPALFGLAHVHHGYNLFYNEGHPLGFTLLNVGFQLIYTSIFGLLANKVFLDTGCNLWCAIAVHVICNLLGFPSFEMRSTHPRWFIIYCSLLCTGLYLFYILL
;
A
#
# COMPACT_ATOMS: atom_id res chain seq x y z
N MET A 1 9.30 24.38 5.19
CA MET A 1 9.75 23.07 5.74
C MET A 1 8.91 22.60 6.93
N ILE A 2 8.91 23.26 8.10
CA ILE A 2 8.12 22.78 9.27
C ILE A 2 6.61 22.66 8.96
N PRO A 3 5.94 23.66 8.34
CA PRO A 3 4.51 23.55 8.01
C PRO A 3 4.19 22.37 7.10
N HIS A 4 5.06 22.08 6.11
CA HIS A 4 4.95 20.94 5.22
C HIS A 4 5.05 19.61 5.96
N ILE A 5 6.00 19.48 6.90
CA ILE A 5 6.16 18.26 7.70
C ILE A 5 4.93 18.03 8.58
N LEU A 6 4.39 19.09 9.19
CA LEU A 6 3.16 19.01 10.00
C LEU A 6 1.95 18.60 9.13
N LEU A 7 1.78 19.23 7.97
CA LEU A 7 0.70 18.90 7.04
C LEU A 7 0.82 17.46 6.52
N ALA A 8 2.01 17.05 6.09
CA ALA A 8 2.30 15.69 5.65
C ALA A 8 1.97 14.65 6.73
N THR A 9 2.37 14.93 7.98
CA THR A 9 2.05 14.06 9.13
C THR A 9 0.55 14.03 9.39
N ALA A 10 -0.13 15.18 9.32
CA ALA A 10 -1.58 15.25 9.48
C ALA A 10 -2.33 14.46 8.38
N VAL A 11 -1.90 14.58 7.13
CA VAL A 11 -2.44 13.79 6.00
C VAL A 11 -2.23 12.30 6.24
N ALA A 12 -1.02 11.86 6.62
CA ALA A 12 -0.75 10.46 6.94
C ALA A 12 -1.61 9.92 8.09
N LEU A 13 -1.75 10.68 9.18
CA LEU A 13 -2.54 10.27 10.35
C LEU A 13 -4.06 10.31 10.08
N SER A 14 -4.50 11.15 9.14
CA SER A 14 -5.92 11.29 8.80
C SER A 14 -6.54 9.99 8.30
N TYR A 15 -5.76 9.13 7.63
CA TYR A 15 -6.22 7.83 7.14
C TYR A 15 -6.62 6.90 8.30
N VAL A 16 -5.72 6.73 9.28
CA VAL A 16 -5.99 5.93 10.47
C VAL A 16 -7.12 6.55 11.30
N ALA A 17 -7.16 7.88 11.40
CA ALA A 17 -8.24 8.61 12.08
C ALA A 17 -9.61 8.36 11.42
N ALA A 18 -9.68 8.36 10.08
CA ALA A 18 -10.90 8.05 9.33
C ALA A 18 -11.38 6.61 9.52
N ILE A 19 -10.50 5.69 9.91
CA ILE A 19 -10.86 4.31 10.24
C ILE A 19 -11.31 4.18 11.71
N ARG A 20 -10.63 4.86 12.64
CA ARG A 20 -10.75 4.56 14.09
C ARG A 20 -11.56 5.55 14.91
N ILE A 21 -11.65 6.82 14.51
CA ILE A 21 -12.36 7.85 15.30
C ILE A 21 -13.85 7.78 15.02
N ASN A 22 -14.72 8.04 16.00
CA ASN A 22 -16.18 8.12 15.82
C ASN A 22 -16.83 6.87 15.19
N ILE A 23 -16.36 5.67 15.51
CA ILE A 23 -17.05 4.43 15.11
C ILE A 23 -18.36 4.31 15.92
N PRO A 24 -19.53 4.10 15.29
CA PRO A 24 -20.80 3.86 15.97
C PRO A 24 -20.70 2.66 16.92
N VAL A 25 -21.32 2.74 18.10
CA VAL A 25 -21.23 1.69 19.14
C VAL A 25 -21.62 0.31 18.59
N LEU A 26 -22.68 0.26 17.78
CA LEU A 26 -23.17 -0.95 17.12
C LEU A 26 -22.11 -1.64 16.23
N LEU A 27 -21.18 -0.86 15.65
CA LEU A 27 -20.13 -1.36 14.76
C LEU A 27 -18.79 -1.60 15.49
N ARG A 28 -18.65 -1.16 16.75
CA ARG A 28 -17.40 -1.34 17.50
C ARG A 28 -17.18 -2.79 17.93
N ALA A 29 -18.26 -3.50 18.25
CA ALA A 29 -18.21 -4.89 18.70
C ALA A 29 -18.27 -5.90 17.54
N ALA A 30 -18.58 -5.44 16.32
CA ALA A 30 -18.66 -6.29 15.14
C ALA A 30 -17.27 -6.63 14.60
N ASP A 31 -17.14 -7.80 13.96
CA ASP A 31 -15.90 -8.22 13.32
C ASP A 31 -15.46 -7.23 12.23
N ARG A 32 -14.16 -7.11 12.01
CA ARG A 32 -13.59 -6.22 10.98
C ARG A 32 -14.06 -6.58 9.56
N SER A 33 -14.48 -7.82 9.34
CA SER A 33 -14.93 -8.38 8.06
C SER A 33 -16.45 -8.32 7.93
N ASP A 34 -17.16 -7.81 8.94
CA ASP A 34 -18.60 -7.56 8.85
C ASP A 34 -18.88 -6.57 7.70
N PRO A 35 -19.82 -6.86 6.77
CA PRO A 35 -20.12 -5.99 5.64
C PRO A 35 -20.50 -4.56 6.02
N ALA A 36 -21.18 -4.35 7.16
CA ALA A 36 -21.55 -3.02 7.64
C ALA A 36 -20.32 -2.24 8.11
N VAL A 37 -19.38 -2.91 8.80
CA VAL A 37 -18.11 -2.31 9.22
C VAL A 37 -17.26 -1.94 8.01
N ILE A 38 -17.19 -2.82 7.00
CA ILE A 38 -16.44 -2.56 5.76
C ILE A 38 -17.01 -1.34 5.04
N ARG A 39 -18.32 -1.32 4.76
CA ARG A 39 -18.98 -0.22 4.05
C ARG A 39 -18.83 1.11 4.78
N TYR A 40 -18.95 1.11 6.11
CA TYR A 40 -18.77 2.30 6.92
C TYR A 40 -17.36 2.87 6.79
N ARG A 41 -16.32 2.03 6.94
CA ARG A 41 -14.92 2.45 6.85
C ARG A 41 -14.57 2.93 5.44
N MET A 42 -14.96 2.17 4.40
CA MET A 42 -14.73 2.57 3.01
C MET A 42 -15.38 3.90 2.68
N THR A 43 -16.62 4.13 3.12
CA THR A 43 -17.31 5.41 2.90
C THR A 43 -16.55 6.58 3.52
N ARG A 44 -16.02 6.41 4.74
CA ARG A 44 -15.24 7.47 5.41
C ARG A 44 -13.89 7.73 4.75
N ILE A 45 -13.20 6.67 4.32
CA ILE A 45 -11.95 6.80 3.57
C ILE A 45 -12.22 7.49 2.23
N LEU A 46 -13.31 7.16 1.54
CA LEU A 46 -13.68 7.82 0.29
C LEU A 46 -13.92 9.33 0.50
N PHE A 47 -14.68 9.71 1.54
CA PHE A 47 -14.85 11.11 1.91
C PHE A 47 -13.52 11.81 2.22
N LEU A 48 -12.61 11.14 2.93
CA LEU A 48 -11.26 11.66 3.18
C LEU A 48 -10.48 11.86 1.87
N CYS A 49 -10.48 10.88 0.97
CA CYS A 49 -9.76 10.98 -0.31
C CYS A 49 -10.29 12.13 -1.15
N VAL A 50 -11.62 12.29 -1.26
CA VAL A 50 -12.24 13.42 -1.97
C VAL A 50 -11.89 14.74 -1.30
N PHE A 51 -11.97 14.81 0.04
CA PHE A 51 -11.59 16.00 0.80
C PHE A 51 -10.13 16.39 0.53
N LEU A 52 -9.20 15.44 0.60
CA LEU A 52 -7.78 15.69 0.35
C LEU A 52 -7.52 16.08 -1.11
N PHE A 53 -8.19 15.44 -2.07
CA PHE A 53 -8.06 15.78 -3.49
C PHE A 53 -8.44 17.24 -3.78
N VAL A 54 -9.46 17.77 -3.09
CA VAL A 54 -9.91 19.17 -3.25
C VAL A 54 -9.07 20.14 -2.41
N THR A 55 -8.84 19.83 -1.13
CA THR A 55 -8.24 20.79 -0.19
C THR A 55 -6.73 20.86 -0.27
N LEU A 56 -6.05 19.73 -0.54
CA LEU A 56 -4.59 19.69 -0.52
C LEU A 56 -3.97 20.59 -1.59
N PRO A 57 -4.45 20.62 -2.86
CA PRO A 57 -3.99 21.60 -3.84
C PRO A 57 -4.16 23.04 -3.37
N LEU A 58 -5.33 23.39 -2.80
CA LEU A 58 -5.60 24.74 -2.32
C LEU A 58 -4.65 25.15 -1.18
N ILE A 59 -4.37 24.23 -0.24
CA ILE A 59 -3.44 24.48 0.86
C ILE A 59 -2.00 24.63 0.34
N LEU A 60 -1.58 23.78 -0.60
CA LEU A 60 -0.21 23.83 -1.14
C LEU A 60 0.03 25.08 -2.01
N LEU A 61 -0.98 25.54 -2.74
CA LEU A 61 -0.94 26.76 -3.56
C LEU A 61 -1.00 28.01 -2.70
N TYR A 62 -2.12 28.20 -2.00
CA TYR A 62 -2.44 29.47 -1.35
C TYR A 62 -2.00 29.54 0.11
N GLY A 63 -1.94 28.39 0.79
CA GLY A 63 -1.55 28.34 2.21
C GLY A 63 -0.03 28.28 2.40
N LEU A 64 0.66 27.46 1.59
CA LEU A 64 2.09 27.21 1.73
C LEU A 64 2.95 27.75 0.58
N ASN A 65 2.35 28.33 -0.46
CA ASN A 65 3.05 28.88 -1.64
C ASN A 65 4.12 27.92 -2.19
N SER A 66 3.77 26.65 -2.29
CA SER A 66 4.70 25.55 -2.63
C SER A 66 4.76 25.25 -4.12
N TYR A 67 3.73 25.68 -4.84
CA TYR A 67 3.56 25.52 -6.29
C TYR A 67 2.93 26.80 -6.83
N GLU A 68 3.18 27.11 -8.10
CA GLU A 68 2.74 28.39 -8.66
C GLU A 68 1.32 28.31 -9.26
N LEU A 69 1.01 27.21 -9.93
CA LEU A 69 -0.34 26.98 -10.50
C LEU A 69 -0.92 25.63 -10.03
N PRO A 70 -2.22 25.37 -10.22
CA PRO A 70 -2.88 24.18 -9.65
C PRO A 70 -2.50 22.84 -10.28
N TRP A 71 -2.28 22.82 -11.59
CA TRP A 71 -1.87 21.65 -12.35
C TRP A 71 -0.54 20.94 -11.94
N GLU A 72 0.42 21.60 -11.28
CA GLU A 72 1.71 21.08 -10.83
C GLU A 72 1.46 20.16 -9.64
N VAL A 73 0.56 20.57 -8.75
CA VAL A 73 0.10 19.74 -7.64
C VAL A 73 -0.63 18.52 -8.17
N ILE A 74 -1.54 18.71 -9.13
CA ILE A 74 -2.30 17.60 -9.73
C ILE A 74 -1.34 16.60 -10.41
N LYS A 75 -0.31 17.08 -11.11
CA LYS A 75 0.76 16.22 -11.66
C LYS A 75 1.51 15.44 -10.59
N GLN A 76 1.77 16.04 -9.42
CA GLN A 76 2.40 15.31 -8.31
C GLN A 76 1.53 14.18 -7.76
N PHE A 77 0.21 14.22 -7.95
CA PHE A 77 -0.65 13.13 -7.50
C PHE A 77 -0.53 11.87 -8.36
N GLY A 78 -0.11 12.01 -9.63
CA GLY A 78 0.18 10.82 -10.44
C GLY A 78 -1.01 9.98 -10.87
N ILE A 79 -2.22 10.53 -10.75
CA ILE A 79 -3.48 9.78 -10.94
C ILE A 79 -3.77 9.54 -12.42
N VAL A 80 -3.43 10.49 -13.30
CA VAL A 80 -3.75 10.43 -14.73
C VAL A 80 -2.51 9.98 -15.50
N PRO A 81 -2.50 8.76 -16.08
CA PRO A 81 -1.40 8.32 -16.95
C PRO A 81 -1.22 9.28 -18.13
N GLY A 82 0.03 9.57 -18.50
CA GLY A 82 0.40 10.59 -19.48
C GLY A 82 0.36 12.02 -18.97
N TYR A 83 -0.07 12.22 -17.71
CA TYR A 83 -0.03 13.51 -17.02
C TYR A 83 0.76 13.44 -15.71
N THR A 84 1.66 12.46 -15.62
CA THR A 84 2.70 12.38 -14.59
C THR A 84 3.82 13.38 -14.88
N VAL A 85 4.90 13.38 -14.11
CA VAL A 85 6.05 14.28 -14.36
C VAL A 85 6.68 14.01 -15.74
N ASN A 86 6.62 12.77 -16.21
CA ASN A 86 7.20 12.38 -17.50
C ASN A 86 6.33 12.84 -18.69
N GLY A 87 5.01 12.96 -18.50
CA GLY A 87 4.09 13.53 -19.50
C GLY A 87 3.85 12.64 -20.74
N ASP A 88 4.21 11.36 -20.68
CA ASP A 88 3.98 10.39 -21.76
C ASP A 88 3.18 9.17 -21.26
N PHE A 89 2.05 8.92 -21.93
CA PHE A 89 1.17 7.79 -21.64
C PHE A 89 1.85 6.44 -21.95
N GLY A 90 2.67 6.42 -23.01
CA GLY A 90 3.41 5.21 -23.42
C GLY A 90 4.39 4.80 -22.33
N GLU A 91 5.26 5.72 -21.91
CA GLU A 91 6.20 5.51 -20.82
C GLU A 91 5.51 5.11 -19.50
N ASP A 92 4.43 5.79 -19.12
CA ASP A 92 3.67 5.46 -17.91
C ASP A 92 3.11 4.04 -17.94
N SER A 93 2.58 3.62 -19.08
CA SER A 93 2.04 2.27 -19.25
C SER A 93 3.14 1.21 -19.21
N VAL A 94 4.28 1.47 -19.87
CA VAL A 94 5.44 0.59 -19.84
C VAL A 94 5.99 0.45 -18.43
N ASN A 95 6.04 1.54 -17.66
CA ASN A 95 6.47 1.51 -16.26
C ASN A 95 5.56 0.64 -15.39
N VAL A 96 4.24 0.75 -15.55
CA VAL A 96 3.29 -0.13 -14.82
C VAL A 96 3.57 -1.60 -15.14
N LEU A 97 3.68 -1.95 -16.43
CA LEU A 97 3.97 -3.33 -16.86
C LEU A 97 5.34 -3.82 -16.35
N ARG A 98 6.35 -2.95 -16.38
CA ARG A 98 7.70 -3.24 -15.87
C ARG A 98 7.67 -3.61 -14.40
N TYR A 99 7.01 -2.80 -13.55
CA TYR A 99 6.95 -3.08 -12.12
C TYR A 99 6.07 -4.28 -11.81
N ILE A 100 4.98 -4.53 -12.55
CA ILE A 100 4.24 -5.80 -12.45
C ILE A 100 5.18 -6.97 -12.72
N GLY A 101 5.98 -6.92 -13.79
CA GLY A 101 6.94 -7.97 -14.13
C GLY A 101 8.01 -8.18 -13.04
N ILE A 102 8.56 -7.10 -12.49
CA ILE A 102 9.53 -7.16 -11.38
C ILE A 102 8.89 -7.83 -10.13
N MET A 103 7.63 -7.51 -9.83
CA MET A 103 6.92 -8.16 -8.73
C MET A 103 6.62 -9.63 -9.02
N CYS A 104 6.29 -10.01 -10.25
CA CYS A 104 6.16 -11.42 -10.63
C CYS A 104 7.48 -12.19 -10.45
N VAL A 105 8.62 -11.56 -10.73
CA VAL A 105 9.96 -12.14 -10.47
C VAL A 105 10.18 -12.32 -8.97
N LEU A 106 9.91 -11.30 -8.15
CA LEU A 106 10.01 -11.40 -6.69
C LEU A 106 9.16 -12.56 -6.14
N TYR A 107 7.93 -12.68 -6.65
CA TYR A 107 6.95 -13.67 -6.20
C TYR A 107 6.94 -14.97 -7.03
N MET A 108 7.98 -15.26 -7.79
CA MET A 108 8.01 -16.45 -8.66
C MET A 108 7.83 -17.76 -7.87
N GLY A 109 8.31 -17.82 -6.62
CA GLY A 109 8.10 -18.96 -5.71
C GLY A 109 6.62 -19.16 -5.35
N PRO A 110 5.95 -18.18 -4.70
CA PRO A 110 4.51 -18.25 -4.41
C PRO A 110 3.65 -18.49 -5.63
N ILE A 111 3.94 -17.86 -6.77
CA ILE A 111 3.24 -18.09 -8.03
C ILE A 111 3.38 -19.55 -8.49
N ALA A 112 4.60 -20.09 -8.49
CA ALA A 112 4.84 -21.48 -8.87
C ALA A 112 4.13 -22.45 -7.90
N HIS A 113 4.12 -22.14 -6.60
CA HIS A 113 3.43 -22.96 -5.61
C HIS A 113 1.91 -22.96 -5.80
N TYR A 114 1.31 -21.80 -6.07
CA TYR A 114 -0.11 -21.67 -6.39
C TYR A 114 -0.48 -22.47 -7.63
N ILE A 115 0.32 -22.37 -8.70
CA ILE A 115 0.10 -23.15 -9.93
C ILE A 115 0.16 -24.67 -9.65
N PHE A 116 1.13 -25.09 -8.83
CA PHE A 116 1.35 -26.50 -8.50
C PHE A 116 0.20 -27.10 -7.68
N ASN A 117 -0.38 -26.35 -6.74
CA ASN A 117 -1.26 -26.91 -5.70
C ASN A 117 -2.72 -26.43 -5.77
N GLU A 118 -2.96 -25.22 -6.29
CA GLU A 118 -4.23 -24.50 -6.15
C GLU A 118 -4.83 -24.03 -7.49
N SER A 119 -4.22 -24.38 -8.63
CA SER A 119 -4.68 -23.94 -9.96
C SER A 119 -6.07 -24.44 -10.38
N GLN A 120 -6.71 -25.33 -9.63
CA GLN A 120 -8.06 -25.82 -9.94
C GLN A 120 -9.16 -24.82 -9.58
N SER A 121 -8.87 -23.76 -8.80
CA SER A 121 -9.87 -22.79 -8.31
C SER A 121 -9.67 -21.36 -8.79
N VAL A 122 -8.85 -21.10 -9.83
CA VAL A 122 -8.49 -19.74 -10.28
C VAL A 122 -9.69 -18.81 -10.46
N LEU A 123 -10.80 -19.29 -11.03
CA LEU A 123 -12.01 -18.50 -11.19
C LEU A 123 -12.67 -18.13 -9.86
N ASN A 124 -12.69 -19.06 -8.90
CA ASN A 124 -13.22 -18.80 -7.56
C ASN A 124 -12.32 -17.84 -6.80
N ASP A 125 -11.00 -18.03 -6.86
CA ASP A 125 -10.04 -17.16 -6.18
C ASP A 125 -10.11 -15.74 -6.75
N PHE A 126 -10.21 -15.61 -8.08
CA PHE A 126 -10.47 -14.32 -8.72
C PHE A 126 -11.79 -13.69 -8.23
N PHE A 127 -12.87 -14.46 -8.17
CA PHE A 127 -14.15 -13.97 -7.68
C PHE A 127 -14.07 -13.49 -6.22
N PHE A 128 -13.45 -14.27 -5.33
CA PHE A 128 -13.28 -13.89 -3.93
C PHE A 128 -12.35 -12.69 -3.74
N SER A 129 -11.28 -12.58 -4.53
CA SER A 129 -10.33 -11.48 -4.45
C SER A 129 -10.85 -10.17 -5.04
N PHE A 130 -11.67 -10.21 -6.10
CA PHE A 130 -12.01 -8.98 -6.83
C PHE A 130 -13.51 -8.66 -6.92
N LEU A 131 -14.39 -9.58 -6.53
CA LEU A 131 -15.84 -9.38 -6.63
C LEU A 131 -16.55 -9.47 -5.28
N VAL A 132 -15.99 -10.19 -4.31
CA VAL A 132 -16.51 -10.22 -2.93
C VAL A 132 -16.03 -9.00 -2.15
N LEU A 133 -16.91 -8.42 -1.33
CA LEU A 133 -16.67 -7.15 -0.63
C LEU A 133 -15.36 -7.13 0.19
N THR A 134 -15.00 -8.23 0.85
CA THR A 134 -13.72 -8.36 1.57
C THR A 134 -12.52 -8.32 0.63
N GLY A 135 -12.59 -9.04 -0.50
CA GLY A 135 -11.56 -9.00 -1.53
C GLY A 135 -11.44 -7.63 -2.19
N VAL A 136 -12.56 -7.02 -2.59
CA VAL A 136 -12.57 -5.65 -3.14
C VAL A 136 -11.94 -4.66 -2.16
N ARG A 137 -12.23 -4.78 -0.86
CA ARG A 137 -11.61 -3.97 0.17
C ARG A 137 -10.08 -4.18 0.19
N ASP A 138 -9.62 -5.42 0.21
CA ASP A 138 -8.21 -5.76 0.44
C ASP A 138 -7.31 -5.62 -0.79
N HIS A 139 -7.84 -5.89 -1.99
CA HIS A 139 -7.06 -5.97 -3.23
C HIS A 139 -7.35 -4.84 -4.22
N ILE A 140 -8.35 -3.99 -3.98
CA ILE A 140 -8.66 -2.84 -4.86
C ILE A 140 -8.70 -1.56 -4.05
N PHE A 141 -9.65 -1.46 -3.11
CA PHE A 141 -9.94 -0.21 -2.43
C PHE A 141 -8.80 0.25 -1.53
N ALA A 142 -8.33 -0.61 -0.61
CA ALA A 142 -7.25 -0.26 0.31
C ALA A 142 -5.96 0.13 -0.44
N PRO A 143 -5.46 -0.66 -1.41
CA PRO A 143 -4.33 -0.25 -2.24
C PRO A 143 -4.51 1.13 -2.88
N ILE A 144 -5.62 1.39 -3.57
CA ILE A 144 -5.86 2.69 -4.24
C ILE A 144 -5.85 3.84 -3.23
N THR A 145 -6.57 3.71 -2.12
CA THR A 145 -6.74 4.81 -1.17
C THR A 145 -5.49 5.05 -0.32
N GLU A 146 -4.76 4.00 0.05
CA GLU A 146 -3.50 4.11 0.79
C GLU A 146 -2.40 4.71 -0.09
N GLU A 147 -2.24 4.24 -1.32
CA GLU A 147 -1.28 4.83 -2.25
C GLU A 147 -1.63 6.30 -2.54
N PHE A 148 -2.91 6.64 -2.71
CA PHE A 148 -3.32 8.03 -2.87
C PHE A 148 -2.93 8.89 -1.64
N VAL A 149 -3.25 8.47 -0.41
CA VAL A 149 -2.94 9.31 0.75
C VAL A 149 -1.43 9.41 0.98
N TYR A 150 -0.71 8.29 0.97
CA TYR A 150 0.70 8.27 1.36
C TYR A 150 1.67 8.64 0.24
N ARG A 151 1.36 8.33 -1.04
CA ARG A 151 2.26 8.66 -2.15
C ARG A 151 1.79 9.96 -2.78
N ALA A 152 0.58 10.01 -3.32
CA ALA A 152 0.09 11.25 -3.94
C ALA A 152 0.00 12.42 -2.95
N GLY A 153 -0.64 12.24 -1.79
CA GLY A 153 -0.84 13.32 -0.82
C GLY A 153 0.42 13.73 -0.05
N VAL A 154 1.04 12.78 0.66
CA VAL A 154 2.18 13.08 1.53
C VAL A 154 3.43 13.46 0.73
N ILE A 155 3.75 12.78 -0.38
CA ILE A 155 4.95 13.14 -1.17
C ILE A 155 4.76 14.49 -1.86
N ALA A 156 3.58 14.79 -2.43
CA ALA A 156 3.32 16.12 -3.02
C ALA A 156 3.49 17.24 -1.98
N THR A 157 3.19 16.97 -0.70
CA THR A 157 3.39 17.93 0.38
C THR A 157 4.87 18.12 0.74
N LEU A 158 5.68 17.06 0.66
CA LEU A 158 7.08 17.08 1.10
C LEU A 158 8.09 17.45 0.01
N LYS A 159 7.79 17.14 -1.26
CA LYS A 159 8.69 17.35 -2.40
C LYS A 159 9.19 18.79 -2.58
N PRO A 160 8.41 19.85 -2.27
CA PRO A 160 8.90 21.23 -2.32
C PRO A 160 10.00 21.57 -1.30
N VAL A 161 10.14 20.77 -0.24
CA VAL A 161 11.03 21.10 0.89
C VAL A 161 12.02 19.99 1.24
N LEU A 162 11.87 18.79 0.68
CA LEU A 162 12.74 17.64 0.90
C LEU A 162 13.17 17.03 -0.44
N THR A 163 14.41 16.57 -0.49
CA THR A 163 14.92 15.76 -1.60
C THR A 163 14.30 14.36 -1.60
N ASN A 164 14.31 13.69 -2.76
CA ASN A 164 13.86 12.29 -2.87
C ASN A 164 14.57 11.38 -1.86
N SER A 165 15.88 11.55 -1.64
CA SER A 165 16.64 10.77 -0.65
C SER A 165 16.13 10.95 0.79
N GLN A 166 15.73 12.17 1.16
CA GLN A 166 15.16 12.45 2.48
C GLN A 166 13.76 11.84 2.63
N ILE A 167 12.91 11.95 1.59
CA ILE A 167 11.58 11.33 1.58
C ILE A 167 11.70 9.81 1.75
N MET A 168 12.60 9.18 0.99
CA MET A 168 12.90 7.76 1.06
C MET A 168 13.36 7.28 2.43
N ARG A 169 14.02 8.14 3.22
CA ARG A 169 14.51 7.79 4.56
C ARG A 169 13.41 7.76 5.62
N TRP A 170 12.47 8.70 5.57
CA TRP A 170 11.55 8.98 6.69
C TRP A 170 10.11 8.55 6.43
N LEU A 171 9.62 8.71 5.20
CA LEU A 171 8.24 8.39 4.86
C LEU A 171 7.86 6.91 5.05
N PRO A 172 8.74 5.92 4.80
CA PRO A 172 8.39 4.51 5.02
C PRO A 172 7.96 4.20 6.47
N ALA A 173 8.60 4.86 7.45
CA ALA A 173 8.23 4.69 8.86
C ALA A 173 6.84 5.25 9.17
N LEU A 174 6.41 6.34 8.53
CA LEU A 174 5.05 6.87 8.71
C LEU A 174 3.99 5.91 8.19
N PHE A 175 4.25 5.25 7.05
CA PHE A 175 3.38 4.20 6.53
C PHE A 175 3.33 2.99 7.47
N GLY A 176 4.49 2.56 7.98
CA GLY A 176 4.54 1.45 8.94
C GLY A 176 3.83 1.75 10.26
N LEU A 177 4.01 2.96 10.80
CA LEU A 177 3.33 3.41 12.03
C LEU A 177 1.81 3.42 11.90
N ALA A 178 1.28 3.69 10.70
CA ALA A 178 -0.14 3.63 10.45
C ALA A 178 -0.73 2.24 10.73
N HIS A 179 0.06 1.18 10.55
CA HIS A 179 -0.35 -0.21 10.74
C HIS A 179 -0.25 -0.69 12.20
N VAL A 180 0.44 0.05 13.07
CA VAL A 180 0.52 -0.28 14.52
C VAL A 180 -0.86 -0.36 15.16
N HIS A 181 -1.84 0.36 14.61
CA HIS A 181 -3.22 0.32 15.06
C HIS A 181 -3.85 -1.09 15.01
N HIS A 182 -3.34 -2.03 14.21
CA HIS A 182 -3.80 -3.43 14.22
C HIS A 182 -3.50 -4.13 15.55
N GLY A 183 -2.42 -3.77 16.24
CA GLY A 183 -2.09 -4.27 17.57
C GLY A 183 -3.16 -4.00 18.61
N TYR A 184 -3.88 -2.88 18.47
CA TYR A 184 -5.02 -2.59 19.34
C TYR A 184 -6.09 -3.68 19.27
N ASN A 185 -6.38 -4.19 18.07
CA ASN A 185 -7.41 -5.22 17.91
C ASN A 185 -6.94 -6.56 18.48
N LEU A 186 -5.69 -6.95 18.21
CA LEU A 186 -5.10 -8.18 18.74
C LEU A 186 -5.13 -8.23 20.27
N PHE A 187 -4.77 -7.12 20.92
CA PHE A 187 -4.73 -7.07 22.38
C PHE A 187 -6.12 -6.89 23.01
N TYR A 188 -6.87 -5.87 22.59
CA TYR A 188 -8.11 -5.48 23.29
C TYR A 188 -9.34 -6.24 22.82
N ASN A 189 -9.44 -6.59 21.53
CA ASN A 189 -10.64 -7.23 20.99
C ASN A 189 -10.51 -8.75 20.94
N GLU A 190 -9.32 -9.25 20.56
CA GLU A 190 -9.06 -10.69 20.39
C GLU A 190 -8.44 -11.33 21.65
N GLY A 191 -7.98 -10.51 22.62
CA GLY A 191 -7.50 -10.98 23.92
C GLY A 191 -6.15 -11.70 23.86
N HIS A 192 -5.34 -11.48 22.83
CA HIS A 192 -4.04 -12.12 22.70
C HIS A 192 -3.03 -11.63 23.77
N PRO A 193 -2.08 -12.48 24.22
CA PRO A 193 -1.04 -12.08 25.16
C PRO A 193 -0.23 -10.88 24.67
N LEU A 194 0.24 -10.04 25.59
CA LEU A 194 1.02 -8.84 25.26
C LEU A 194 2.27 -9.17 24.44
N GLY A 195 3.02 -10.20 24.82
CA GLY A 195 4.22 -10.62 24.09
C GLY A 195 3.93 -11.03 22.64
N PHE A 196 2.84 -11.79 22.41
CA PHE A 196 2.39 -12.16 21.07
C PHE A 196 1.97 -10.93 20.26
N THR A 197 1.24 -10.01 20.89
CA THR A 197 0.78 -8.79 20.22
C THR A 197 1.96 -7.89 19.82
N LEU A 198 2.92 -7.68 20.71
CA LEU A 198 4.12 -6.87 20.43
C LEU A 198 4.95 -7.47 19.29
N LEU A 199 5.10 -8.79 19.25
CA LEU A 199 5.81 -9.47 18.17
C LEU A 199 5.11 -9.27 16.82
N ASN A 200 3.80 -9.47 16.77
CA ASN A 200 3.01 -9.27 15.53
C ASN A 200 3.06 -7.82 15.05
N VAL A 201 2.89 -6.85 15.96
CA VAL A 201 2.96 -5.43 15.64
C VAL A 201 4.37 -5.05 15.17
N GLY A 202 5.42 -5.55 15.82
CA GLY A 202 6.80 -5.30 15.43
C GLY A 202 7.11 -5.84 14.03
N PHE A 203 6.69 -7.07 13.75
CA PHE A 203 6.81 -7.67 12.42
C PHE A 203 6.05 -6.86 11.38
N GLN A 204 4.79 -6.51 11.66
CA GLN A 204 3.97 -5.74 10.74
C GLN A 204 4.56 -4.35 10.48
N LEU A 205 5.08 -3.67 11.50
CA LEU A 205 5.74 -2.36 11.38
C LEU A 205 6.96 -2.44 10.46
N ILE A 206 7.83 -3.44 10.65
CA ILE A 206 9.02 -3.63 9.81
C ILE A 206 8.60 -3.92 8.37
N TYR A 207 7.70 -4.87 8.19
CA TYR A 207 7.26 -5.30 6.87
C TYR A 207 6.61 -4.16 6.07
N THR A 208 5.65 -3.49 6.68
CA THR A 208 4.95 -2.37 6.04
C THR A 208 5.88 -1.18 5.82
N SER A 209 6.89 -0.97 6.67
CA SER A 209 7.94 0.04 6.39
C SER A 209 8.79 -0.35 5.18
N ILE A 210 9.19 -1.61 5.02
CA ILE A 210 9.95 -2.07 3.84
C ILE A 210 9.10 -1.90 2.57
N PHE A 211 7.82 -2.27 2.63
CA PHE A 211 6.89 -2.04 1.53
C PHE A 211 6.72 -0.55 1.21
N GLY A 212 6.58 0.29 2.23
CA GLY A 212 6.51 1.75 2.07
C GLY A 212 7.76 2.30 1.37
N LEU A 213 8.95 1.78 1.68
CA LEU A 213 10.19 2.12 0.98
C LEU A 213 10.13 1.72 -0.50
N LEU A 214 9.73 0.49 -0.81
CA LEU A 214 9.58 0.01 -2.19
C LEU A 214 8.61 0.90 -2.97
N ALA A 215 7.41 1.11 -2.47
CA ALA A 215 6.39 1.90 -3.15
C ALA A 215 6.80 3.37 -3.34
N ASN A 216 7.50 3.97 -2.36
CA ASN A 216 8.05 5.31 -2.53
C ASN A 216 9.12 5.35 -3.63
N LYS A 217 10.00 4.35 -3.69
CA LYS A 217 11.00 4.22 -4.76
C LYS A 217 10.32 4.14 -6.11
N VAL A 218 9.39 3.19 -6.27
CA VAL A 218 8.64 2.99 -7.53
C VAL A 218 7.92 4.27 -7.95
N PHE A 219 7.22 4.92 -7.03
CA PHE A 219 6.50 6.16 -7.33
C PHE A 219 7.44 7.29 -7.77
N LEU A 220 8.58 7.49 -7.08
CA LEU A 220 9.52 8.56 -7.41
C LEU A 220 10.32 8.27 -8.69
N ASP A 221 10.75 7.03 -8.90
CA ASP A 221 11.54 6.61 -10.07
C ASP A 221 10.71 6.66 -11.37
N THR A 222 9.39 6.53 -11.26
CA THR A 222 8.45 6.58 -12.40
C THR A 222 7.85 7.97 -12.63
N GLY A 223 8.46 9.03 -12.09
CA GLY A 223 7.97 10.39 -12.30
C GLY A 223 6.64 10.67 -11.63
N CYS A 224 6.42 10.13 -10.43
CA CYS A 224 5.16 10.20 -9.68
C CYS A 224 4.01 9.47 -10.38
N ASN A 225 4.24 8.28 -10.96
CA ASN A 225 3.15 7.46 -11.50
C ASN A 225 2.51 6.63 -10.38
N LEU A 226 1.28 6.98 -9.99
CA LEU A 226 0.58 6.34 -8.87
C LEU A 226 0.19 4.89 -9.18
N TRP A 227 -0.09 4.56 -10.44
CA TRP A 227 -0.52 3.23 -10.86
C TRP A 227 0.57 2.18 -10.69
N CYS A 228 1.85 2.57 -10.80
CA CYS A 228 2.97 1.68 -10.51
C CYS A 228 2.96 1.26 -9.03
N ALA A 229 2.77 2.21 -8.11
CA ALA A 229 2.71 1.94 -6.68
C ALA A 229 1.46 1.12 -6.30
N ILE A 230 0.30 1.44 -6.90
CA ILE A 230 -0.94 0.67 -6.71
C ILE A 230 -0.75 -0.77 -7.19
N ALA A 231 -0.21 -0.99 -8.40
CA ALA A 231 0.01 -2.34 -8.92
C ALA A 231 0.92 -3.18 -8.03
N VAL A 232 2.03 -2.59 -7.55
CA VAL A 232 2.94 -3.24 -6.60
C VAL A 232 2.21 -3.60 -5.30
N HIS A 233 1.40 -2.69 -4.76
CA HIS A 233 0.60 -2.94 -3.56
C HIS A 233 -0.40 -4.09 -3.76
N VAL A 234 -1.19 -4.05 -4.83
CA VAL A 234 -2.18 -5.09 -5.14
C VAL A 234 -1.52 -6.47 -5.23
N ILE A 235 -0.36 -6.57 -5.90
CA ILE A 235 0.38 -7.84 -6.02
C ILE A 235 0.89 -8.31 -4.65
N CYS A 236 1.42 -7.41 -3.82
CA CYS A 236 1.83 -7.75 -2.46
C CYS A 236 0.65 -8.26 -1.60
N ASN A 237 -0.53 -7.63 -1.70
CA ASN A 237 -1.71 -8.05 -0.95
C ASN A 237 -2.26 -9.40 -1.45
N LEU A 238 -2.18 -9.68 -2.76
CA LEU A 238 -2.63 -10.95 -3.33
C LEU A 238 -1.71 -12.12 -2.96
N LEU A 239 -0.40 -11.94 -3.10
CA LEU A 239 0.57 -13.04 -2.98
C LEU A 239 1.11 -13.20 -1.55
N GLY A 240 0.99 -12.16 -0.72
CA GLY A 240 1.28 -12.21 0.71
C GLY A 240 2.72 -12.63 1.03
N PHE A 241 2.89 -13.37 2.12
CA PHE A 241 4.18 -13.94 2.49
C PHE A 241 4.31 -15.38 1.98
N PRO A 242 5.53 -15.82 1.66
CA PRO A 242 5.83 -17.23 1.43
C PRO A 242 5.34 -18.12 2.58
N SER A 243 4.50 -19.12 2.25
CA SER A 243 4.14 -20.19 3.18
C SER A 243 5.19 -21.31 3.12
N PHE A 244 5.46 -21.94 4.27
CA PHE A 244 6.37 -23.08 4.37
C PHE A 244 5.66 -24.37 4.82
N GLU A 245 4.33 -24.38 4.78
CA GLU A 245 3.51 -25.52 5.23
C GLU A 245 3.78 -26.79 4.42
N MET A 246 4.10 -26.68 3.13
CA MET A 246 4.40 -27.83 2.26
C MET A 246 5.75 -28.51 2.55
N ARG A 247 6.51 -28.06 3.55
CA ARG A 247 7.78 -28.69 3.95
C ARG A 247 7.60 -30.15 4.34
N SER A 248 6.52 -30.48 5.05
CA SER A 248 6.24 -31.82 5.54
C SER A 248 5.57 -32.70 4.48
N THR A 249 4.70 -32.12 3.65
CA THR A 249 3.92 -32.86 2.66
C THR A 249 4.71 -33.11 1.38
N HIS A 250 5.47 -32.13 0.88
CA HIS A 250 6.14 -32.18 -0.43
C HIS A 250 7.61 -31.74 -0.34
N PRO A 251 8.50 -32.53 0.31
CA PRO A 251 9.86 -32.10 0.64
C PRO A 251 10.75 -31.80 -0.57
N ARG A 252 10.54 -32.48 -1.71
CA ARG A 252 11.28 -32.20 -2.96
C ARG A 252 10.84 -30.86 -3.59
N TRP A 253 9.54 -30.60 -3.60
CA TRP A 253 8.99 -29.32 -4.08
C TRP A 253 9.41 -28.17 -3.18
N PHE A 254 9.48 -28.39 -1.87
CA PHE A 254 9.94 -27.40 -0.91
C PHE A 254 11.36 -26.89 -1.21
N ILE A 255 12.27 -27.76 -1.65
CA ILE A 255 13.63 -27.34 -2.05
C ILE A 255 13.56 -26.41 -3.28
N ILE A 256 12.79 -26.80 -4.30
CA ILE A 256 12.60 -25.99 -5.52
C ILE A 256 11.97 -24.63 -5.15
N TYR A 257 10.93 -24.64 -4.32
CA TYR A 257 10.29 -23.43 -3.83
C TYR A 257 11.26 -22.48 -3.12
N CYS A 258 12.09 -23.00 -2.20
CA CYS A 258 13.12 -22.20 -1.54
C CYS A 258 14.15 -21.64 -2.53
N SER A 259 14.55 -22.41 -3.54
CA SER A 259 15.42 -21.90 -4.61
C SER A 259 14.74 -20.76 -5.38
N LEU A 260 13.46 -20.90 -5.73
CA LEU A 260 12.69 -19.86 -6.41
C LEU A 260 12.54 -18.59 -5.58
N LEU A 261 12.37 -18.69 -4.25
CA LEU A 261 12.37 -17.53 -3.36
C LEU A 261 13.70 -16.79 -3.38
N CYS A 262 14.82 -17.51 -3.24
CA CYS A 262 16.16 -16.92 -3.26
C CYS A 262 16.48 -16.29 -4.62
N THR A 263 16.16 -16.98 -5.72
CA THR A 263 16.35 -16.47 -7.08
C THR A 263 15.48 -15.25 -7.33
N GLY A 264 14.20 -15.29 -6.93
CA GLY A 264 13.27 -14.16 -7.07
C GLY A 264 13.75 -12.92 -6.33
N LEU A 265 14.20 -13.07 -5.08
CA LEU A 265 14.79 -11.97 -4.29
C LEU A 265 16.06 -11.40 -4.93
N TYR A 266 16.96 -12.27 -5.40
CA TYR A 266 18.21 -11.85 -6.05
C TYR A 266 17.95 -11.07 -7.34
N LEU A 267 17.07 -11.60 -8.21
CA LEU A 267 16.73 -10.94 -9.47
C LEU A 267 15.95 -9.65 -9.23
N PHE A 268 15.03 -9.64 -8.25
CA PHE A 268 14.34 -8.43 -7.84
C PHE A 268 15.32 -7.32 -7.44
N TYR A 269 16.33 -7.64 -6.63
CA TYR A 269 17.35 -6.66 -6.24
C TYR A 269 18.15 -6.10 -7.43
N ILE A 270 18.40 -6.90 -8.47
CA ILE A 270 19.13 -6.45 -9.67
C ILE A 270 18.24 -5.60 -10.59
N LEU A 271 16.95 -5.93 -10.69
CA LEU A 271 16.02 -5.30 -11.63
C LEU A 271 15.40 -3.99 -11.11
N LEU A 272 15.42 -3.79 -9.78
CA LEU A 272 14.83 -2.66 -9.05
C LEU A 272 15.75 -1.42 -9.02
#